data_AF-A0A815N7A3-F1
#
_entry.id   AF-A0A815N7A3-F1
#
_cell.length_a   1.000
_cell.length_b   1.000
_cell.length_c   1.000
_cell.angle_alpha   90.00
_cell.angle_beta   90.00
_cell.angle_gamma   90.00
#
_symmetry.space_group_name_H-M   'P 1'
#
loop_
_entity.id
_entity.type
_entity.pdbx_description
1 polymer ?
#
loop_
_entity_poly.entity_id
_entity_poly.type
_entity_poly.pdbx_seq_one_letter_code
_entity_poly.pdbx_strand_id
1 'polypeptide(L)'
;RGVEHFSWFRNILDEFEVEQESYLNSLNSNGNQQQSKYLDIHLYNTLLPRDEEARLANLPYNLVASMYDVVKDRDMHTQLRTPIHLGRPQWDSLFTKFKSEHLSTNVFFTGNANMSDVIKRCCDKHQFSFQHEPYF
;
A
#
# COMPACT_ATOMS: atom_id res chain seq x y z
N ARG A 1 -11.29 -9.85 8.86
CA ARG A 1 -10.26 -9.89 7.78
C ARG A 1 -10.84 -9.45 6.45
N GLY A 2 -12.16 -9.36 6.29
CA GLY A 2 -12.73 -8.76 5.09
C GLY A 2 -12.82 -7.24 5.23
N VAL A 3 -13.05 -6.60 4.08
CA VAL A 3 -13.02 -5.15 3.90
C VAL A 3 -14.26 -4.47 4.52
N GLU A 4 -15.29 -5.25 4.85
CA GLU A 4 -16.53 -4.80 5.49
C GLU A 4 -16.30 -4.07 6.83
N HIS A 5 -15.32 -4.52 7.62
CA HIS A 5 -14.96 -3.92 8.91
C HIS A 5 -14.08 -2.67 8.79
N PHE A 6 -13.57 -2.40 7.58
CA PHE A 6 -12.72 -1.25 7.26
C PHE A 6 -13.51 -0.13 6.57
N SER A 7 -14.84 -0.21 6.56
CA SER A 7 -15.68 0.75 5.86
C SER A 7 -15.50 2.19 6.36
N TRP A 8 -15.33 2.39 7.68
CA TRP A 8 -15.03 3.69 8.29
C TRP A 8 -13.67 4.24 7.89
N PHE A 9 -12.66 3.36 7.71
CA PHE A 9 -11.31 3.73 7.32
C PHE A 9 -11.25 4.24 5.87
N ARG A 10 -12.20 3.82 5.01
CA ARG A 10 -12.28 4.30 3.63
C ARG A 10 -12.54 5.80 3.55
N ASN A 11 -13.40 6.35 4.40
CA ASN A 11 -13.67 7.78 4.42
C ASN A 11 -12.41 8.58 4.77
N ILE A 12 -11.62 8.07 5.72
CA ILE A 12 -10.34 8.66 6.10
C ILE A 12 -9.34 8.61 4.94
N LEU A 13 -9.27 7.49 4.21
CA LEU A 13 -8.41 7.37 3.03
C LEU A 13 -8.80 8.36 1.93
N ASP A 14 -10.09 8.55 1.68
CA ASP A 14 -10.60 9.54 0.71
C ASP A 14 -10.27 10.97 1.15
N GLU A 15 -10.46 11.28 2.44
CA GLU A 15 -10.06 12.57 3.02
C GLU A 15 -8.55 12.84 2.82
N PHE A 16 -7.68 11.86 3.08
CA PHE A 16 -6.25 12.00 2.84
C PHE A 16 -5.90 12.21 1.35
N GLU A 17 -6.56 11.49 0.45
CA GLU A 17 -6.35 11.66 -1.00
C GLU A 17 -6.73 13.07 -1.46
N VAL A 18 -7.87 13.61 -0.97
CA VAL A 18 -8.35 14.96 -1.27
C VAL A 18 -7.45 16.04 -0.66
N GLU A 19 -7.05 15.90 0.59
CA GLU A 19 -6.13 16.84 1.26
C GLU A 19 -4.79 16.92 0.55
N GLN A 20 -4.21 15.77 0.17
CA GLN A 20 -2.97 15.72 -0.59
C GLN A 20 -3.10 16.42 -1.94
N GLU A 21 -4.20 16.17 -2.68
CA GLU A 21 -4.45 16.81 -3.98
C GLU A 21 -4.57 18.33 -3.85
N SER A 22 -5.31 18.81 -2.84
CA SER A 22 -5.43 20.24 -2.52
C SER A 22 -4.08 20.87 -2.19
N TYR A 23 -3.28 20.22 -1.34
CA TYR A 23 -1.95 20.69 -0.94
C TYR A 23 -1.01 20.79 -2.14
N LEU A 24 -0.92 19.74 -2.98
CA LEU A 24 -0.08 19.73 -4.17
C LEU A 24 -0.51 20.81 -5.18
N ASN A 25 -1.81 21.01 -5.37
CA ASN A 25 -2.33 22.08 -6.23
C ASN A 25 -1.93 23.48 -5.72
N SER A 26 -1.96 23.70 -4.41
CA SER A 26 -1.55 24.97 -3.79
C SER A 26 -0.06 25.28 -3.99
N LEU A 27 0.79 24.24 -4.01
CA LEU A 27 2.24 24.38 -4.22
C LEU A 27 2.60 24.57 -5.70
N ASN A 28 1.96 23.81 -6.60
CA ASN A 28 2.22 23.86 -8.04
C ASN A 28 1.74 25.18 -8.68
N SER A 29 0.84 25.91 -8.02
CA SER A 29 0.36 27.23 -8.46
C SER A 29 1.43 28.34 -8.36
N ASN A 30 2.52 28.11 -7.61
CA ASN A 30 3.58 29.10 -7.36
C ASN A 30 4.82 28.94 -8.25
N GLY A 31 4.77 28.14 -9.32
CA GLY A 31 5.85 27.99 -10.30
C GLY A 31 7.11 27.27 -9.79
N ASN A 32 7.09 26.78 -8.55
CA ASN A 32 8.15 25.94 -7.99
C ASN A 32 7.97 24.47 -8.38
N GLN A 33 9.09 23.77 -8.47
CA GLN A 33 9.23 22.38 -8.90
C GLN A 33 8.06 21.49 -8.47
N GLN A 34 7.58 20.68 -9.42
CA GLN A 34 6.49 19.72 -9.25
C GLN A 34 6.78 18.82 -8.05
N GLN A 35 6.16 19.11 -6.90
CA GLN A 35 6.36 18.31 -5.70
C GLN A 35 5.70 16.94 -5.88
N SER A 36 6.41 15.89 -5.50
CA SER A 36 5.88 14.52 -5.51
C SER A 36 4.89 14.32 -4.36
N LYS A 37 4.00 13.32 -4.51
CA LYS A 37 3.12 12.86 -3.44
C LYS A 37 3.94 12.58 -2.17
N TYR A 38 3.42 12.97 -1.00
CA TYR A 38 4.05 12.69 0.30
C TYR A 38 3.51 11.41 0.95
N LEU A 39 2.35 10.95 0.50
CA LEU A 39 1.68 9.75 0.97
C LEU A 39 1.33 8.83 -0.22
N ASP A 40 1.79 7.59 -0.12
CA ASP A 40 1.43 6.49 -1.00
C ASP A 40 0.86 5.34 -0.14
N ILE A 41 -0.30 4.83 -0.53
CA ILE A 41 -1.08 3.88 0.27
C ILE A 41 -1.21 2.59 -0.53
N HIS A 42 -0.97 1.46 0.12
CA HIS A 42 -1.11 0.14 -0.50
C HIS A 42 -1.96 -0.76 0.38
N LEU A 43 -3.10 -1.20 -0.14
CA LEU A 43 -4.00 -2.13 0.54
C LEU A 43 -3.77 -3.54 0.04
N TYR A 44 -3.73 -4.54 0.94
CA TYR A 44 -3.51 -5.94 0.57
C TYR A 44 -4.61 -6.84 1.16
N ASN A 45 -5.40 -7.46 0.29
CA ASN A 45 -6.38 -8.45 0.68
C ASN A 45 -5.76 -9.85 0.69
N THR A 46 -5.54 -10.38 1.89
CA THR A 46 -4.88 -11.67 2.13
C THR A 46 -5.84 -12.84 2.34
N LEU A 47 -7.13 -12.66 2.01
CA LEU A 47 -8.16 -13.70 2.17
C LEU A 47 -8.19 -14.74 1.04
N LEU A 48 -7.44 -14.54 -0.04
CA LEU A 48 -7.41 -15.49 -1.14
C LEU A 48 -6.83 -16.84 -0.68
N PRO A 49 -7.49 -17.97 -1.03
CA PRO A 49 -6.91 -19.30 -0.87
C PRO A 49 -5.53 -19.36 -1.54
N ARG A 50 -4.55 -20.02 -0.91
CA ARG A 50 -3.17 -20.09 -1.42
C ARG A 50 -3.07 -20.58 -2.87
N ASP A 51 -3.95 -21.49 -3.27
CA ASP A 51 -4.00 -22.03 -4.63
C ASP A 51 -4.49 -21.00 -5.65
N GLU A 52 -5.40 -20.11 -5.25
CA GLU A 52 -5.85 -18.99 -6.08
C GLU A 52 -4.81 -17.86 -6.08
N GLU A 53 -4.14 -17.59 -4.96
CA GLU A 53 -3.03 -16.64 -4.84
C GLU A 53 -1.89 -17.00 -5.82
N ALA A 54 -1.49 -18.27 -5.88
CA ALA A 54 -0.46 -18.75 -6.83
C ALA A 54 -0.92 -18.67 -8.30
N ARG A 55 -2.21 -18.87 -8.59
CA ARG A 55 -2.76 -18.73 -9.95
C ARG A 55 -2.81 -17.27 -10.39
N LEU A 56 -3.19 -16.36 -9.49
CA LEU A 56 -3.28 -14.93 -9.76
C LEU A 56 -1.90 -14.26 -9.80
N ALA A 57 -0.92 -14.72 -9.03
CA ALA A 57 0.46 -14.22 -9.07
C ALA A 57 1.17 -14.43 -10.42
N ASN A 58 0.73 -15.41 -11.20
CA ASN A 58 1.25 -15.71 -12.54
C ASN A 58 0.52 -14.95 -13.66
N LEU A 59 -0.53 -14.20 -13.32
CA LEU A 59 -1.23 -13.36 -14.27
C LEU A 59 -0.64 -11.94 -14.25
N PRO A 60 -0.56 -11.26 -15.40
CA PRO A 60 -0.18 -9.85 -15.44
C PRO A 60 -1.04 -9.06 -14.45
N TYR A 61 -0.41 -8.24 -13.61
CA TYR A 61 -1.11 -7.45 -12.58
C TYR A 61 -2.24 -6.62 -13.19
N ASN A 62 -2.07 -6.08 -14.40
CA ASN A 62 -3.11 -5.36 -15.12
C ASN A 62 -4.29 -6.25 -15.55
N LEU A 63 -4.06 -7.55 -15.80
CA LEU A 63 -5.13 -8.51 -16.12
C LEU A 63 -5.89 -8.89 -14.86
N VAL A 64 -5.19 -9.16 -13.76
CA VAL A 64 -5.81 -9.40 -12.45
C VAL A 64 -6.58 -8.17 -12.02
N ALA A 65 -5.95 -7.00 -12.02
CA ALA A 65 -6.61 -5.72 -11.77
C ALA A 65 -7.81 -5.54 -12.71
N SER A 66 -7.68 -5.76 -14.03
CA SER A 66 -8.81 -5.64 -14.98
C SER A 66 -9.98 -6.60 -14.70
N MET A 67 -9.74 -7.81 -14.20
CA MET A 67 -10.82 -8.73 -13.82
C MET A 67 -11.64 -8.21 -12.64
N TYR A 68 -11.05 -7.37 -11.80
CA TYR A 68 -11.72 -6.67 -10.70
C TYR A 68 -12.16 -5.22 -11.10
N ASP A 69 -11.43 -4.54 -12.00
CA ASP A 69 -11.66 -3.18 -12.55
C ASP A 69 -12.67 -3.15 -13.71
N VAL A 70 -13.05 -4.29 -14.30
CA VAL A 70 -14.20 -4.38 -15.23
C VAL A 70 -15.49 -3.85 -14.56
N VAL A 71 -15.45 -3.56 -13.24
CA VAL A 71 -16.50 -2.87 -12.51
C VAL A 71 -16.22 -1.41 -12.08
N LYS A 72 -15.31 -0.69 -12.78
CA LYS A 72 -15.15 0.80 -12.88
C LYS A 72 -13.83 1.35 -12.33
N ASP A 73 -13.52 2.58 -12.77
CA ASP A 73 -12.36 3.49 -12.52
C ASP A 73 -12.07 3.84 -11.03
N ARG A 74 -12.58 3.03 -10.11
CA ARG A 74 -12.46 3.02 -8.65
C ARG A 74 -12.71 1.59 -8.20
N ASP A 75 -11.98 1.09 -7.20
CA ASP A 75 -12.24 -0.27 -6.70
C ASP A 75 -13.73 -0.44 -6.36
N MET A 76 -14.43 -1.38 -7.02
CA MET A 76 -15.89 -1.51 -6.95
C MET A 76 -16.41 -1.66 -5.51
N HIS A 77 -15.62 -2.29 -4.65
CA HIS A 77 -16.03 -2.59 -3.28
C HIS A 77 -15.76 -1.44 -2.31
N THR A 78 -14.79 -0.56 -2.61
CA THR A 78 -14.32 0.48 -1.69
C THR A 78 -14.37 1.91 -2.21
N GLN A 79 -14.53 2.10 -3.52
CA GLN A 79 -14.55 3.39 -4.22
C GLN A 79 -13.26 4.23 -4.10
N LEU A 80 -12.15 3.64 -3.63
CA LEU A 80 -10.86 4.31 -3.48
C LEU A 80 -10.08 4.36 -4.80
N ARG A 81 -9.24 5.40 -4.99
CA ARG A 81 -8.28 5.46 -6.12
C ARG A 81 -7.07 4.55 -5.88
N THR A 82 -6.75 4.30 -4.60
CA THR A 82 -5.72 3.36 -4.18
C THR A 82 -6.11 1.91 -4.53
N PRO A 83 -5.36 1.21 -5.40
CA PRO A 83 -5.70 -0.15 -5.79
C PRO A 83 -5.52 -1.14 -4.64
N ILE A 84 -6.43 -2.09 -4.52
CA ILE A 84 -6.31 -3.22 -3.59
C ILE A 84 -5.50 -4.33 -4.25
N HIS A 85 -4.34 -4.63 -3.68
CA HIS A 85 -3.52 -5.76 -4.06
C HIS A 85 -4.11 -7.05 -3.52
N LEU A 86 -4.04 -8.10 -4.32
CA LEU A 86 -4.51 -9.43 -3.95
C LEU A 86 -3.34 -10.30 -3.48
N GLY A 87 -3.55 -10.99 -2.37
CA GLY A 87 -2.52 -11.83 -1.75
C GLY A 87 -1.61 -11.06 -0.80
N ARG A 88 -0.52 -11.72 -0.38
CA ARG A 88 0.45 -11.14 0.54
C ARG A 88 1.45 -10.23 -0.19
N PRO A 89 1.90 -9.14 0.46
CA PRO A 89 2.94 -8.29 -0.11
C PRO A 89 4.24 -9.06 -0.35
N GLN A 90 4.87 -8.83 -1.50
CA GLN A 90 6.25 -9.25 -1.76
C GLN A 90 7.22 -8.26 -1.09
N TRP A 91 7.37 -8.37 0.23
CA TRP A 91 8.15 -7.41 1.03
C TRP A 91 9.58 -7.19 0.53
N ASP A 92 10.23 -8.26 0.06
CA ASP A 92 11.61 -8.17 -0.42
C ASP A 92 11.75 -7.27 -1.66
N SER A 93 10.85 -7.46 -2.64
CA SER A 93 10.80 -6.65 -3.85
C SER A 93 10.47 -5.19 -3.53
N LEU A 94 9.51 -4.96 -2.63
CA LEU A 94 9.12 -3.62 -2.19
C LEU A 94 10.28 -2.88 -1.49
N PHE A 95 10.98 -3.57 -0.58
CA PHE A 95 12.08 -2.99 0.17
C PHE A 95 13.31 -2.75 -0.72
N THR A 96 13.54 -3.63 -1.71
CA THR A 96 14.58 -3.42 -2.73
C THR A 96 14.32 -2.14 -3.51
N LYS A 97 13.06 -1.90 -3.92
CA LYS A 97 12.65 -0.65 -4.58
C LYS A 97 12.93 0.57 -3.68
N PHE A 98 12.47 0.55 -2.44
CA PHE A 98 12.69 1.67 -1.51
C PHE A 98 14.17 1.94 -1.25
N LYS A 99 15.00 0.90 -1.17
CA LYS A 99 16.45 1.07 -1.01
C LYS A 99 17.09 1.76 -2.21
N SER A 100 16.55 1.56 -3.41
CA SER A 100 17.04 2.22 -4.62
C SER A 100 16.57 3.68 -4.75
N GLU A 101 15.42 4.00 -4.16
CA GLU A 101 14.78 5.32 -4.27
C GLU A 101 15.14 6.27 -3.12
N HIS A 102 15.55 5.73 -1.96
CA HIS A 102 15.75 6.51 -0.75
C HIS A 102 17.08 6.19 -0.04
N LEU A 103 17.76 7.24 0.43
CA LEU A 103 19.05 7.13 1.14
C LEU A 103 18.90 6.47 2.52
N SER A 104 17.83 6.80 3.24
CA SER A 104 17.51 6.22 4.55
C SER A 104 16.02 5.95 4.65
N THR A 105 15.66 4.81 5.25
CA THR A 105 14.25 4.41 5.42
C THR A 105 14.03 3.94 6.85
N ASN A 106 12.99 4.46 7.48
CA ASN A 106 12.51 4.02 8.78
C ASN A 106 11.18 3.28 8.59
N VAL A 107 11.08 2.08 9.17
CA VAL A 107 9.90 1.22 9.06
C VAL A 107 9.25 1.11 10.43
N PHE A 108 8.01 1.58 10.51
CA PHE A 108 7.15 1.44 11.68
C PHE A 108 6.13 0.34 11.41
N PHE A 109 5.98 -0.59 12.34
CA PHE A 109 5.08 -1.72 12.17
C PHE A 109 4.19 -1.90 13.39
N THR A 110 2.88 -1.94 13.14
CA THR A 110 1.86 -2.39 14.09
C THR A 110 1.11 -3.58 13.51
N GLY A 111 1.01 -4.67 14.27
CA GLY A 111 0.53 -5.93 13.71
C GLY A 111 0.75 -7.14 14.62
N ASN A 112 0.54 -8.33 14.05
CA ASN A 112 0.85 -9.58 14.73
C ASN A 112 2.36 -9.87 14.74
N ALA A 113 2.83 -10.61 15.76
CA ALA A 113 4.24 -10.92 15.97
C ALA A 113 4.90 -11.66 14.78
N ASN A 114 4.22 -12.65 14.20
CA ASN A 114 4.77 -13.40 13.06
C ASN A 114 5.09 -12.48 11.87
N MET A 115 4.23 -11.50 11.62
CA MET A 115 4.43 -10.52 10.56
C MET A 115 5.51 -9.50 10.93
N SER A 116 5.55 -9.06 12.19
CA SER A 116 6.63 -8.22 12.72
C SER A 116 8.01 -8.84 12.43
N ASP A 117 8.17 -10.14 12.69
CA ASP A 117 9.42 -10.85 12.44
C ASP A 117 9.78 -10.91 10.94
N VAL A 118 8.79 -11.06 10.07
CA VAL A 118 8.99 -11.01 8.61
C VAL A 118 9.48 -9.63 8.19
N ILE A 119 8.79 -8.57 8.62
CA ILE A 119 9.16 -7.18 8.29
C ILE A 119 10.53 -6.84 8.84
N LYS A 120 10.82 -7.21 10.08
CA LYS A 120 12.12 -6.98 10.73
C LYS A 120 13.25 -7.63 9.95
N ARG A 121 13.12 -8.91 9.57
CA ARG A 121 14.13 -9.59 8.73
C ARG A 121 14.34 -8.88 7.38
N CYS A 122 13.27 -8.38 6.76
CA CYS A 122 13.38 -7.57 5.55
C CYS A 122 14.10 -6.24 5.81
N CYS A 123 13.84 -5.57 6.93
CA CYS A 123 14.57 -4.36 7.33
C CYS A 123 16.07 -4.64 7.50
N ASP A 124 16.42 -5.70 8.22
CA ASP A 124 17.81 -6.09 8.47
C ASP A 124 18.56 -6.34 7.15
N LYS A 125 17.92 -7.05 6.20
CA LYS A 125 18.48 -7.30 4.87
C LYS A 125 18.76 -6.01 4.08
N HIS A 126 17.90 -5.00 4.20
CA HIS A 126 17.99 -3.75 3.43
C HIS A 126 18.63 -2.59 4.21
N GLN A 127 19.06 -2.84 5.45
CA GLN A 127 19.63 -1.84 6.36
C GLN A 127 18.66 -0.69 6.62
N PHE A 128 17.40 -1.01 6.89
CA PHE A 128 16.39 -0.04 7.33
C PHE A 128 16.27 -0.05 8.86
N SER A 129 15.95 1.10 9.44
CA SER A 129 15.59 1.16 10.86
C SER A 129 14.22 0.53 11.04
N PHE A 130 14.05 -0.29 12.08
CA PHE A 130 12.78 -0.95 12.39
C PHE A 130 12.30 -0.62 13.78
N GLN A 131 11.03 -0.22 13.91
CA GLN A 131 10.35 0.00 15.17
C GLN A 131 9.01 -0.73 15.19
N HIS A 132 8.82 -1.59 16.19
CA HIS A 132 7.52 -2.20 16.46
C HIS A 132 6.70 -1.25 17.34
N GLU A 133 5.54 -0.85 16.87
CA GLU A 133 4.65 0.07 17.56
C GLU A 133 3.48 -0.69 18.19
N PRO A 134 3.23 -0.51 19.50
CA PRO A 134 2.09 -1.14 20.16
C PRO A 134 0.76 -0.55 19.65
N TYR A 135 -0.31 -1.34 19.70
CA TYR A 135 -1.66 -0.82 19.50
C TYR A 135 -2.01 0.15 20.65
N PHE A 136 -2.46 1.36 20.31
CA PHE A 136 -3.10 2.27 21.26
C PHE A 136 -4.61 1.99 21.35
#